data_AF-A0A2V9W5M8-F1
#
_entry.id   AF-A0A2V9W5M8-F1
#
_cell.length_a   1.000
_cell.length_b   1.000
_cell.length_c   1.000
_cell.angle_alpha   90.00
_cell.angle_beta   90.00
_cell.angle_gamma   90.00
#
_symmetry.space_group_name_H-M   'P 1'
#
loop_
_entity.id
_entity.type
_entity.pdbx_description
1 polymer ?
#
loop_
_entity_poly.entity_id
_entity_poly.type
_entity_poly.pdbx_seq_one_letter_code
_entity_poly.pdbx_strand_id
1 'polypeptide(L)'
;MLGRGIQGAIVDWYGPNSGAKNESTILLMREAERQKFEFAVSEDAGALGECEKHGCDLTGQLISDLKYVAEQFETSPAYIRFEGRPAVFFFGLEKYAIDWRRVRHSLPDKPLFFFRNSGSFSNPDADGAYSWIAPETANSGDPMGMQYLDRFYTKAQGSTKIAMGSAYKGFDDAEAKWGKGRVIDQQCGETWLTTFAEAGHFYSSRHQLPALIIPTWNDYEEGTEIETGIENCVTIQASLSGEALMWTTSGPKSTIDHYVVLAEQQSHWMQAAEFPRDTQSV
;
A
#
# COMPACT_ATOMS: atom_id res chain seq x y z
N MET A 1 2.19 11.05 4.73
CA MET A 1 2.19 10.52 3.34
C MET A 1 3.08 11.35 2.41
N LEU A 2 2.73 12.58 2.03
CA LEU A 2 3.49 13.39 1.06
C LEU A 2 5.00 13.51 1.34
N GLY A 3 5.38 13.78 2.60
CA GLY A 3 6.80 13.88 2.99
C GLY A 3 7.60 12.58 2.85
N ARG A 4 6.95 11.44 2.59
CA ARG A 4 7.57 10.14 2.32
C ARG A 4 7.47 9.73 0.84
N GLY A 5 7.15 10.69 -0.05
CA GLY A 5 7.02 10.43 -1.49
C GLY A 5 5.73 9.72 -1.92
N ILE A 6 4.77 9.54 -0.99
CA ILE A 6 3.48 8.90 -1.28
C ILE A 6 2.51 9.94 -1.82
N GLN A 7 2.00 9.72 -3.03
CA GLN A 7 1.19 10.67 -3.79
C GLN A 7 -0.31 10.61 -3.49
N GLY A 8 -0.77 9.54 -2.85
CA GLY A 8 -2.18 9.37 -2.54
C GLY A 8 -2.49 8.21 -1.62
N ALA A 9 -3.78 7.97 -1.38
CA ALA A 9 -4.27 6.91 -0.51
C ALA A 9 -5.47 6.18 -1.13
N ILE A 10 -5.52 4.86 -0.97
CA ILE A 10 -6.70 4.05 -1.28
C ILE A 10 -7.34 3.68 0.06
N VAL A 11 -8.54 4.17 0.32
CA VAL A 11 -9.22 3.99 1.60
C VAL A 11 -10.00 2.69 1.61
N ASP A 12 -9.76 1.86 2.62
CA ASP A 12 -10.60 0.70 2.90
C ASP A 12 -12.00 1.14 3.35
N TRP A 13 -13.01 0.96 2.50
CA TRP A 13 -14.33 1.59 2.62
C TRP A 13 -15.45 0.56 2.78
N TYR A 14 -16.29 0.77 3.79
CA TYR A 14 -17.32 -0.19 4.25
C TYR A 14 -18.74 0.27 3.89
N GLY A 15 -18.90 1.03 2.81
CA GLY A 15 -20.20 1.55 2.39
C GLY A 15 -20.64 2.83 3.11
N PRO A 16 -21.71 3.49 2.61
CA PRO A 16 -22.14 4.82 3.06
C PRO A 16 -22.72 4.82 4.47
N ASN A 17 -23.26 3.69 4.92
CA ASN A 17 -23.91 3.53 6.21
C ASN A 17 -22.93 3.08 7.32
N SER A 18 -21.63 3.09 7.07
CA SER A 18 -20.59 2.65 8.02
C SER A 18 -20.22 3.69 9.10
N GLY A 19 -21.02 4.75 9.24
CA GLY A 19 -20.85 5.80 10.25
C GLY A 19 -19.49 6.47 10.17
N ALA A 20 -18.74 6.45 11.28
CA ALA A 20 -17.43 7.10 11.41
C ALA A 20 -16.42 6.68 10.33
N LYS A 21 -16.52 5.47 9.77
CA LYS A 21 -15.63 5.01 8.68
C LYS A 21 -15.87 5.82 7.40
N ASN A 22 -17.13 5.98 6.99
CA ASN A 22 -17.50 6.80 5.83
C ASN A 22 -17.22 8.30 6.09
N GLU A 23 -17.50 8.79 7.30
CA GLU A 23 -17.18 10.18 7.69
C GLU A 23 -15.68 10.47 7.58
N SER A 24 -14.83 9.53 8.04
CA SER A 24 -13.36 9.66 7.92
C SER A 24 -12.90 9.67 6.46
N THR A 25 -13.57 8.91 5.58
CA THR A 25 -13.29 8.90 4.14
C THR A 25 -13.59 10.26 3.51
N ILE A 26 -14.71 10.88 3.89
CA ILE A 26 -15.08 12.24 3.46
C ILE A 26 -14.06 13.28 3.95
N LEU A 27 -13.55 13.14 5.18
CA LEU A 27 -12.51 14.02 5.70
C LEU A 27 -11.19 13.86 4.95
N LEU A 28 -10.79 12.62 4.62
CA LEU A 28 -9.60 12.38 3.81
C LEU A 28 -9.73 12.99 2.42
N MET A 29 -10.88 12.85 1.76
CA MET A 29 -11.16 13.52 0.47
C MET A 29 -10.92 15.02 0.56
N ARG A 30 -11.49 15.69 1.59
CA ARG A 30 -11.31 17.15 1.76
C ARG A 30 -9.85 17.53 2.01
N GLU A 31 -9.12 16.71 2.75
CA GLU A 31 -7.70 16.94 2.99
C GLU A 31 -6.86 16.69 1.72
N ALA A 32 -7.24 15.69 0.91
CA ALA A 32 -6.65 15.41 -0.39
C ALA A 32 -6.80 16.60 -1.34
N GLU A 33 -8.01 17.17 -1.43
CA GLU A 33 -8.28 18.39 -2.19
C GLU A 33 -7.45 19.59 -1.70
N ARG A 34 -7.34 19.75 -0.37
CA ARG A 34 -6.63 20.88 0.24
C ARG A 34 -5.12 20.79 0.05
N GLN A 35 -4.55 19.60 0.21
CA GLN A 35 -3.09 19.35 0.19
C GLN A 35 -2.58 18.87 -1.16
N LYS A 36 -3.47 18.63 -2.13
CA LYS A 36 -3.16 18.18 -3.49
C LYS A 36 -2.44 16.83 -3.53
N PHE A 37 -2.92 15.89 -2.73
CA PHE A 37 -2.63 14.46 -2.92
C PHE A 37 -3.88 13.77 -3.45
N GLU A 38 -3.72 12.58 -4.01
CA GLU A 38 -4.84 11.84 -4.61
C GLU A 38 -5.49 10.87 -3.63
N PHE A 39 -6.74 10.51 -3.86
CA PHE A 39 -7.37 9.43 -3.11
C PHE A 39 -8.29 8.56 -3.98
N ALA A 40 -8.53 7.33 -3.54
CA ALA A 40 -9.57 6.46 -4.07
C ALA A 40 -10.20 5.66 -2.93
N VAL A 41 -11.22 4.89 -3.24
CA VAL A 41 -11.83 3.94 -2.29
C VAL A 41 -11.65 2.52 -2.78
N SER A 42 -11.47 1.61 -1.83
CA SER A 42 -11.58 0.17 -2.00
C SER A 42 -12.86 -0.28 -1.33
N GLU A 43 -13.83 -0.74 -2.10
CA GLU A 43 -15.03 -1.38 -1.57
C GLU A 43 -14.62 -2.69 -0.88
N ASP A 44 -14.69 -2.69 0.45
CA ASP A 44 -14.46 -3.88 1.25
C ASP A 44 -15.70 -4.76 1.27
N ALA A 45 -15.50 -6.07 1.23
CA ALA A 45 -16.59 -7.01 1.30
C ALA A 45 -17.34 -7.00 2.64
N GLY A 46 -16.84 -6.31 3.66
CA GLY A 46 -17.56 -5.96 4.88
C GLY A 46 -18.71 -4.97 4.64
N ALA A 47 -18.66 -4.13 3.60
CA ALA A 47 -19.75 -3.23 3.21
C ALA A 47 -21.04 -4.01 2.89
N LEU A 48 -20.90 -5.20 2.29
CA LEU A 48 -22.02 -6.06 1.93
C LEU A 48 -22.42 -7.05 3.04
N GLY A 49 -21.73 -7.03 4.19
CA GLY A 49 -21.88 -8.03 5.25
C GLY A 49 -23.27 -8.05 5.89
N GLU A 50 -23.86 -6.89 6.16
CA GLU A 50 -25.23 -6.83 6.69
C GLU A 50 -26.26 -7.29 5.66
N CYS A 51 -26.03 -6.99 4.38
CA CYS A 51 -26.91 -7.45 3.32
C CYS A 51 -26.91 -8.98 3.20
N GLU A 52 -25.71 -9.58 3.29
CA GLU A 52 -25.55 -11.03 3.22
C GLU A 52 -26.25 -11.73 4.39
N LYS A 53 -26.06 -11.26 5.62
CA LYS A 53 -26.75 -11.79 6.82
C LYS A 53 -28.27 -11.79 6.69
N HIS A 54 -28.82 -10.79 6.00
CA HIS A 54 -30.26 -10.62 5.83
C HIS A 54 -30.79 -11.22 4.52
N GLY A 55 -29.92 -11.84 3.72
CA GLY A 55 -30.28 -12.47 2.44
C GLY A 55 -30.78 -11.48 1.38
N CYS A 56 -30.28 -10.25 1.37
CA CYS A 56 -30.64 -9.30 0.31
C CYS A 56 -29.81 -9.46 -0.97
N ASP A 57 -30.21 -8.71 -2.00
CA ASP A 57 -29.53 -8.66 -3.29
C ASP A 57 -28.16 -7.96 -3.17
N LEU A 58 -27.11 -8.75 -2.95
CA LEU A 58 -25.73 -8.25 -2.82
C LEU A 58 -25.27 -7.45 -4.04
N THR A 59 -25.69 -7.86 -5.24
CA THR A 59 -25.36 -7.10 -6.46
C THR A 59 -26.06 -5.74 -6.45
N GLY A 60 -27.32 -5.71 -6.02
CA GLY A 60 -28.07 -4.46 -5.85
C GLY A 60 -27.45 -3.53 -4.80
N GLN A 61 -26.98 -4.09 -3.68
CA GLN A 61 -26.29 -3.33 -2.64
C GLN A 61 -24.98 -2.73 -3.16
N LEU A 62 -24.12 -3.54 -3.80
CA LEU A 62 -22.89 -3.04 -4.42
C LEU A 62 -23.16 -1.93 -5.46
N ILE A 63 -24.20 -2.06 -6.27
CA ILE A 63 -24.61 -1.00 -7.21
C ILE A 63 -24.99 0.28 -6.48
N SER A 64 -25.69 0.17 -5.35
CA SER A 64 -26.02 1.33 -4.52
C SER A 64 -24.77 2.00 -3.96
N ASP A 65 -23.84 1.21 -3.45
CA ASP A 65 -22.59 1.69 -2.87
C ASP A 65 -21.72 2.39 -3.93
N LEU A 66 -21.57 1.79 -5.12
CA LEU A 66 -20.81 2.38 -6.22
C LEU A 66 -21.46 3.64 -6.80
N LYS A 67 -22.79 3.78 -6.75
CA LYS A 67 -23.45 5.05 -7.10
C LYS A 67 -23.14 6.15 -6.08
N TYR A 68 -23.11 5.81 -4.80
CA TYR A 68 -22.67 6.74 -3.76
C TYR A 68 -21.22 7.16 -3.97
N VAL A 69 -20.32 6.21 -4.28
CA VAL A 69 -18.92 6.50 -4.61
C VAL A 69 -18.83 7.45 -5.81
N ALA A 70 -19.58 7.19 -6.88
CA ALA A 70 -19.62 8.05 -8.05
C ALA A 70 -20.06 9.48 -7.73
N GLU A 71 -21.15 9.65 -6.96
CA GLU A 71 -21.70 10.96 -6.62
C GLU A 71 -20.84 11.73 -5.61
N GLN A 72 -20.30 11.05 -4.60
CA GLN A 72 -19.64 11.70 -3.45
C GLN A 72 -18.13 11.80 -3.60
N PHE A 73 -17.48 10.80 -4.18
CA PHE A 73 -16.01 10.72 -4.21
C PHE A 73 -15.45 10.92 -5.61
N GLU A 74 -16.02 10.25 -6.62
CA GLU A 74 -15.47 10.32 -7.98
C GLU A 74 -15.60 11.73 -8.58
N THR A 75 -16.53 12.57 -8.11
CA THR A 75 -16.64 13.99 -8.52
C THR A 75 -15.49 14.87 -8.03
N SER A 76 -14.72 14.43 -7.03
CA SER A 76 -13.59 15.18 -6.50
C SER A 76 -12.45 15.29 -7.52
N PRO A 77 -11.83 16.49 -7.69
CA PRO A 77 -10.66 16.63 -8.53
C PRO A 77 -9.42 15.90 -7.98
N ALA A 78 -9.44 15.48 -6.71
CA ALA A 78 -8.38 14.70 -6.08
C ALA A 78 -8.57 13.18 -6.25
N TYR A 79 -9.66 12.72 -6.89
CA TYR A 79 -9.92 11.29 -7.01
C TYR A 79 -9.08 10.65 -8.12
N ILE A 80 -8.39 9.55 -7.78
CA ILE A 80 -7.45 8.85 -8.68
C ILE A 80 -8.14 8.45 -9.98
N ARG A 81 -7.48 8.76 -11.10
CA ARG A 81 -7.94 8.41 -12.44
C ARG A 81 -6.83 7.79 -13.25
N PHE A 82 -7.18 6.76 -14.00
CA PHE A 82 -6.35 6.26 -15.09
C PHE A 82 -7.09 6.52 -16.40
N GLU A 83 -6.37 7.06 -17.38
CA GLU A 83 -6.95 7.36 -18.71
C GLU A 83 -8.20 8.27 -18.62
N GLY A 84 -8.25 9.15 -17.62
CA GLY A 84 -9.38 10.06 -17.37
C GLY A 84 -10.60 9.44 -16.69
N ARG A 85 -10.60 8.12 -16.42
CA ARG A 85 -11.71 7.40 -15.76
C ARG A 85 -11.42 7.17 -14.27
N PRO A 86 -12.41 7.30 -13.37
CA PRO A 86 -12.25 7.02 -11.94
C PRO A 86 -11.78 5.58 -11.69
N ALA A 87 -10.90 5.38 -10.71
CA ALA A 87 -10.42 4.07 -10.30
C ALA A 87 -11.14 3.58 -9.03
N VAL A 88 -11.83 2.45 -9.11
CA VAL A 88 -12.48 1.79 -7.97
C VAL A 88 -11.80 0.46 -7.69
N PHE A 89 -11.44 0.25 -6.42
CA PHE A 89 -10.77 -0.95 -5.94
C PHE A 89 -11.75 -1.85 -5.19
N PHE A 90 -11.47 -3.14 -5.14
CA PHE A 90 -12.32 -4.13 -4.48
C PHE A 90 -11.49 -5.09 -3.63
N PHE A 91 -11.83 -5.20 -2.36
CA PHE A 91 -11.15 -6.07 -1.41
C PHE A 91 -12.10 -7.15 -0.87
N GLY A 92 -11.72 -8.42 -1.05
CA GLY A 92 -12.44 -9.57 -0.48
C GLY A 92 -13.79 -9.91 -1.13
N LEU A 93 -14.21 -9.21 -2.19
CA LEU A 93 -15.50 -9.45 -2.85
C LEU A 93 -15.59 -10.82 -3.55
N GLU A 94 -14.46 -11.50 -3.78
CA GLU A 94 -14.42 -12.86 -4.32
C GLU A 94 -15.16 -13.89 -3.45
N LYS A 95 -15.48 -13.57 -2.19
CA LYS A 95 -16.32 -14.43 -1.34
C LYS A 95 -17.81 -14.40 -1.72
N TYR A 96 -18.25 -13.43 -2.53
CA TYR A 96 -19.64 -13.26 -2.92
C TYR A 96 -19.87 -13.53 -4.41
N ALA A 97 -21.05 -14.04 -4.73
CA ALA A 97 -21.52 -14.15 -6.11
C ALA A 97 -22.13 -12.80 -6.55
N ILE A 98 -21.37 -12.01 -7.30
CA ILE A 98 -21.78 -10.71 -7.83
C ILE A 98 -22.03 -10.82 -9.34
N ASP A 99 -23.17 -10.30 -9.84
CA ASP A 99 -23.39 -10.12 -11.27
C ASP A 99 -22.71 -8.83 -11.75
N TRP A 100 -21.41 -8.94 -12.06
CA TRP A 100 -20.57 -7.82 -12.52
C TRP A 100 -21.06 -7.17 -13.81
N ARG A 101 -21.73 -7.94 -14.68
CA ARG A 101 -22.38 -7.38 -15.86
C ARG A 101 -23.47 -6.41 -15.44
N ARG A 102 -24.34 -6.78 -14.50
CA ARG A 102 -25.38 -5.88 -13.95
C ARG A 102 -24.75 -4.66 -13.26
N VAL A 103 -23.66 -4.84 -12.52
CA VAL A 103 -22.92 -3.73 -11.91
C VAL A 103 -22.47 -2.74 -12.98
N ARG A 104 -21.73 -3.19 -14.00
CA ARG A 104 -21.19 -2.31 -15.05
C ARG A 104 -22.26 -1.58 -15.85
N HIS A 105 -23.40 -2.21 -16.12
CA HIS A 105 -24.51 -1.57 -16.85
C HIS A 105 -25.24 -0.52 -16.01
N SER A 106 -25.04 -0.51 -14.68
CA SER A 106 -25.74 0.38 -13.75
C SER A 106 -24.97 1.66 -13.40
N LEU A 107 -23.70 1.78 -13.80
CA LEU A 107 -22.84 2.92 -13.46
C LEU A 107 -22.65 3.86 -14.66
N PRO A 108 -22.88 5.18 -14.48
CA PRO A 108 -22.92 6.14 -15.59
C PRO A 108 -21.55 6.41 -16.20
N ASP A 109 -20.52 6.64 -15.38
CA ASP A 109 -19.19 7.07 -15.84
C ASP A 109 -18.22 5.92 -16.13
N LYS A 110 -18.71 4.68 -16.03
CA LYS A 110 -17.96 3.45 -16.27
C LYS A 110 -16.57 3.51 -15.61
N PRO A 111 -16.48 3.55 -14.27
CA PRO A 111 -15.19 3.53 -13.59
C PRO A 111 -14.36 2.29 -13.99
N LEU A 112 -13.05 2.40 -13.79
CA LEU A 112 -12.11 1.30 -13.95
C LEU A 112 -12.14 0.42 -12.69
N PHE A 113 -12.28 -0.88 -12.88
CA PHE A 113 -12.35 -1.84 -11.78
C PHE A 113 -11.02 -2.55 -11.56
N PHE A 114 -10.50 -2.41 -10.33
CA PHE A 114 -9.24 -2.99 -9.89
C PHE A 114 -9.49 -4.08 -8.85
N PHE A 115 -9.02 -5.28 -9.13
CA PHE A 115 -9.18 -6.43 -8.27
C PHE A 115 -7.82 -6.94 -7.77
N ARG A 116 -7.79 -7.41 -6.53
CA ARG A 116 -6.57 -7.94 -5.91
C ARG A 116 -6.05 -9.18 -6.67
N ASN A 117 -4.74 -9.36 -6.64
CA ASN A 117 -4.01 -10.54 -7.11
C ASN A 117 -3.94 -10.72 -8.63
N SER A 118 -2.97 -11.52 -9.05
CA SER A 118 -2.64 -11.73 -10.47
C SER A 118 -3.66 -12.57 -11.25
N GLY A 119 -4.65 -13.16 -10.58
CA GLY A 119 -5.80 -13.79 -11.24
C GLY A 119 -6.71 -12.76 -11.96
N SER A 120 -6.68 -11.51 -11.51
CA SER A 120 -7.48 -10.42 -12.06
C SER A 120 -7.08 -10.03 -13.49
N PHE A 121 -5.84 -10.34 -13.89
CA PHE A 121 -5.41 -10.18 -15.28
C PHE A 121 -6.23 -11.03 -16.27
N SER A 122 -6.79 -12.16 -15.83
CA SER A 122 -7.69 -13.01 -16.63
C SER A 122 -9.18 -12.80 -16.36
N ASN A 123 -9.57 -11.98 -15.39
CA ASN A 123 -10.97 -11.75 -15.04
C ASN A 123 -11.64 -10.82 -16.10
N PRO A 124 -12.67 -11.24 -16.86
CA PRO A 124 -13.28 -10.37 -17.87
C PRO A 124 -13.89 -9.08 -17.30
N ASP A 125 -14.21 -9.06 -16.01
CA ASP A 125 -14.80 -7.91 -15.33
C ASP A 125 -13.76 -6.95 -14.73
N ALA A 126 -12.46 -7.25 -14.81
CA ALA A 126 -11.40 -6.39 -14.30
C ALA A 126 -10.80 -5.51 -15.41
N ASP A 127 -10.63 -4.21 -15.15
CA ASP A 127 -9.82 -3.32 -16.00
C ASP A 127 -8.35 -3.32 -15.58
N GLY A 128 -8.08 -3.67 -14.32
CA GLY A 128 -6.73 -3.76 -13.78
C GLY A 128 -6.62 -4.72 -12.60
N ALA A 129 -5.39 -4.95 -12.18
CA ALA A 129 -5.07 -5.78 -11.03
C ALA A 129 -4.08 -5.05 -10.14
N TYR A 130 -4.19 -5.29 -8.83
CA TYR A 130 -3.20 -4.82 -7.86
C TYR A 130 -2.67 -5.96 -7.01
N SER A 131 -1.38 -5.90 -6.66
CA SER A 131 -0.82 -6.78 -5.64
C SER A 131 -1.01 -6.20 -4.23
N TRP A 132 -0.99 -7.08 -3.24
CA TRP A 132 -1.12 -6.76 -1.83
C TRP A 132 0.09 -7.34 -1.07
N ILE A 133 -0.16 -7.81 0.14
CA ILE A 133 0.64 -8.77 0.89
C ILE A 133 -0.10 -10.11 0.82
N ALA A 134 0.63 -11.23 0.70
CA ALA A 134 0.02 -12.56 0.65
C ALA A 134 0.67 -13.49 1.68
N PRO A 135 0.48 -13.23 2.99
CA PRO A 135 1.11 -14.01 4.06
C PRO A 135 0.73 -15.50 4.00
N GLU A 136 -0.40 -15.85 3.38
CA GLU A 136 -0.80 -17.24 3.11
C GLU A 136 0.10 -17.97 2.11
N THR A 137 0.96 -17.25 1.39
CA THR A 137 1.93 -17.82 0.42
C THR A 137 3.36 -17.86 0.96
N ALA A 138 3.63 -17.13 2.04
CA ALA A 138 4.94 -17.10 2.69
C ALA A 138 5.24 -18.42 3.40
N ASN A 139 6.51 -18.80 3.42
CA ASN A 139 6.99 -20.01 4.09
C ASN A 139 8.48 -19.86 4.44
N SER A 140 9.07 -20.85 5.10
CA SER A 140 10.48 -20.78 5.53
C SER A 140 11.48 -20.65 4.38
N GLY A 141 11.12 -21.07 3.15
CA GLY A 141 11.93 -20.87 1.95
C GLY A 141 11.65 -19.55 1.21
N ASP A 142 10.64 -18.80 1.64
CA ASP A 142 10.27 -17.48 1.10
C ASP A 142 9.77 -16.55 2.22
N PRO A 143 10.65 -16.17 3.16
CA PRO A 143 10.26 -15.41 4.36
C PRO A 143 9.82 -13.97 4.06
N MET A 144 10.16 -13.44 2.89
CA MET A 144 9.75 -12.11 2.41
C MET A 144 8.48 -12.16 1.54
N GLY A 145 7.98 -13.35 1.20
CA GLY A 145 6.84 -13.52 0.30
C GLY A 145 7.12 -13.10 -1.15
N MET A 146 8.37 -13.21 -1.63
CA MET A 146 8.77 -12.77 -2.96
C MET A 146 8.13 -13.56 -4.09
N GLN A 147 7.83 -14.85 -3.89
CA GLN A 147 7.20 -15.68 -4.93
C GLN A 147 5.81 -15.14 -5.31
N TYR A 148 5.11 -14.51 -4.37
CA TYR A 148 3.84 -13.83 -4.65
C TYR A 148 4.03 -12.64 -5.60
N LEU A 149 5.01 -11.77 -5.31
CA LEU A 149 5.29 -10.56 -6.09
C LEU A 149 5.84 -10.92 -7.47
N ASP A 150 6.82 -11.82 -7.57
CA ASP A 150 7.37 -12.32 -8.84
C ASP A 150 6.26 -12.86 -9.75
N ARG A 151 5.38 -13.70 -9.20
CA ARG A 151 4.22 -14.23 -9.93
C ARG A 151 3.27 -13.13 -10.38
N PHE A 152 3.05 -12.11 -9.54
CA PHE A 152 2.19 -10.99 -9.91
C PHE A 152 2.77 -10.22 -11.10
N TYR A 153 4.02 -9.80 -11.00
CA TYR A 153 4.67 -9.04 -12.06
C TYR A 153 4.87 -9.86 -13.33
N THR A 154 5.22 -11.14 -13.23
CA THR A 154 5.29 -12.06 -14.38
C THR A 154 3.98 -12.13 -15.15
N LYS A 155 2.83 -12.24 -14.46
CA LYS A 155 1.52 -12.22 -15.13
C LYS A 155 1.18 -10.84 -15.71
N ALA A 156 1.60 -9.77 -15.05
CA ALA A 156 1.37 -8.41 -15.54
C ALA A 156 2.04 -8.17 -16.91
N GLN A 157 3.25 -8.70 -17.13
CA GLN A 157 3.97 -8.58 -18.40
C GLN A 157 3.19 -9.16 -19.61
N GLY A 158 2.33 -10.15 -19.38
CA GLY A 158 1.50 -10.76 -20.42
C GLY A 158 0.11 -10.13 -20.59
N SER A 159 -0.22 -9.07 -19.84
CA SER A 159 -1.55 -8.47 -19.82
C SER A 159 -1.56 -7.07 -20.45
N THR A 160 -2.68 -6.70 -21.08
CA THR A 160 -2.94 -5.32 -21.52
C THR A 160 -3.66 -4.49 -20.47
N LYS A 161 -3.95 -5.08 -19.31
CA LYS A 161 -4.65 -4.41 -18.21
C LYS A 161 -3.68 -3.63 -17.35
N ILE A 162 -4.21 -2.65 -16.63
CA ILE A 162 -3.39 -1.82 -15.73
C ILE A 162 -2.92 -2.67 -14.55
N ALA A 163 -1.61 -2.74 -14.35
CA ALA A 163 -0.98 -3.40 -13.21
C ALA A 163 -0.58 -2.37 -12.15
N MET A 164 -0.89 -2.66 -10.89
CA MET A 164 -0.37 -1.92 -9.75
C MET A 164 0.41 -2.87 -8.85
N GLY A 165 1.71 -2.64 -8.74
CA GLY A 165 2.58 -3.45 -7.90
C GLY A 165 2.39 -3.12 -6.42
N SER A 166 3.13 -3.81 -5.56
CA SER A 166 3.17 -3.51 -4.14
C SER A 166 4.57 -3.69 -3.58
N ALA A 167 4.81 -2.96 -2.49
CA ALA A 167 5.97 -3.14 -1.63
C ALA A 167 5.55 -2.95 -0.17
N TYR A 168 6.11 -3.75 0.72
CA TYR A 168 5.64 -3.86 2.11
C TYR A 168 6.80 -4.13 3.05
N LYS A 169 6.66 -3.68 4.30
CA LYS A 169 7.71 -3.87 5.31
C LYS A 169 7.74 -5.28 5.88
N GLY A 170 6.62 -6.00 5.84
CA GLY A 170 6.41 -7.32 6.42
C GLY A 170 4.94 -7.51 6.78
N PHE A 171 4.63 -8.54 7.56
CA PHE A 171 3.29 -8.86 8.04
C PHE A 171 3.40 -9.71 9.31
N ASP A 172 2.57 -9.44 10.31
CA ASP A 172 2.44 -10.27 11.50
C ASP A 172 1.02 -10.14 12.08
N ASP A 173 0.21 -11.20 11.97
CA ASP A 173 -1.14 -11.24 12.53
C ASP A 173 -1.22 -11.98 13.88
N ALA A 174 -0.10 -12.26 14.55
CA ALA A 174 -0.10 -13.04 15.79
C ALA A 174 -0.91 -12.40 16.93
N GLU A 175 -0.96 -11.06 16.98
CA GLU A 175 -1.71 -10.29 17.99
C GLU A 175 -3.16 -9.98 17.55
N ALA A 176 -3.50 -10.21 16.28
CA ALA A 176 -4.85 -10.00 15.78
C ALA A 176 -5.78 -11.12 16.26
N LYS A 177 -6.96 -10.76 16.78
CA LYS A 177 -7.96 -11.76 17.25
C LYS A 177 -8.42 -12.74 16.16
N TRP A 178 -8.39 -12.29 14.91
CA TRP A 178 -8.76 -13.07 13.73
C TRP A 178 -7.55 -13.77 13.08
N GLY A 179 -6.34 -13.43 13.54
CA GLY A 179 -5.08 -13.88 12.96
C GLY A 179 -4.84 -15.37 13.10
N LYS A 180 -3.87 -15.85 12.33
CA LYS A 180 -3.48 -17.27 12.29
C LYS A 180 -2.01 -17.48 12.68
N GLY A 181 -1.35 -16.46 13.21
CA GLY A 181 0.08 -16.46 13.50
C GLY A 181 0.93 -16.52 12.23
N ARG A 182 0.47 -15.89 11.15
CA ARG A 182 1.20 -15.80 9.88
C ARG A 182 2.17 -14.65 9.96
N VAL A 183 3.37 -14.87 9.44
CA VAL A 183 4.46 -13.90 9.47
C VAL A 183 5.12 -13.82 8.10
N ILE A 184 5.33 -12.59 7.64
CA ILE A 184 6.36 -12.21 6.67
C ILE A 184 7.35 -11.35 7.44
N ASP A 185 8.56 -11.86 7.60
CA ASP A 185 9.59 -11.23 8.43
C ASP A 185 9.97 -9.87 7.83
N GLN A 186 10.15 -8.85 8.67
CA GLN A 186 10.63 -7.54 8.21
C GLN A 186 12.13 -7.56 7.87
N GLN A 187 12.87 -8.51 8.44
CA GLN A 187 14.31 -8.68 8.31
C GLN A 187 15.05 -7.36 8.48
N CYS A 188 14.72 -6.65 9.57
CA CYS A 188 15.34 -5.37 9.90
C CYS A 188 15.31 -4.37 8.73
N GLY A 189 14.17 -4.28 8.04
CA GLY A 189 13.94 -3.38 6.91
C GLY A 189 14.40 -3.92 5.55
N GLU A 190 15.05 -5.08 5.49
CA GLU A 190 15.49 -5.67 4.22
C GLU A 190 14.32 -6.17 3.37
N THR A 191 13.22 -6.62 3.99
CA THR A 191 11.99 -6.98 3.27
C THR A 191 11.38 -5.78 2.54
N TRP A 192 11.37 -4.61 3.17
CA TRP A 192 10.94 -3.37 2.53
C TRP A 192 11.77 -3.07 1.28
N LEU A 193 13.10 -3.09 1.40
CA LEU A 193 13.99 -2.80 0.28
C LEU A 193 13.87 -3.83 -0.84
N THR A 194 13.78 -5.12 -0.50
CA THR A 194 13.71 -6.21 -1.47
C THR A 194 12.39 -6.19 -2.24
N THR A 195 11.26 -6.01 -1.56
CA THR A 195 9.94 -5.92 -2.21
C THR A 195 9.81 -4.67 -3.08
N PHE A 196 10.42 -3.55 -2.68
CA PHE A 196 10.53 -2.34 -3.53
C PHE A 196 11.33 -2.59 -4.80
N ALA A 197 12.48 -3.25 -4.67
CA ALA A 197 13.39 -3.51 -5.79
C ALA A 197 12.78 -4.44 -6.85
N GLU A 198 11.86 -5.31 -6.44
CA GLU A 198 11.26 -6.33 -7.30
C GLU A 198 10.62 -5.76 -8.57
N ALA A 199 9.93 -4.61 -8.46
CA ALA A 199 9.34 -3.95 -9.63
C ALA A 199 10.39 -3.64 -10.71
N GLY A 200 11.63 -3.35 -10.32
CA GLY A 200 12.74 -3.05 -11.23
C GLY A 200 13.23 -4.23 -12.07
N HIS A 201 12.85 -5.48 -11.72
CA HIS A 201 13.13 -6.65 -12.55
C HIS A 201 12.20 -6.74 -13.77
N PHE A 202 11.03 -6.10 -13.71
CA PHE A 202 9.98 -6.20 -14.73
C PHE A 202 9.70 -4.86 -15.43
N TYR A 203 9.99 -3.74 -14.77
CA TYR A 203 9.72 -2.40 -15.26
C TYR A 203 10.99 -1.56 -15.32
N SER A 204 10.96 -0.51 -16.14
CA SER A 204 12.08 0.41 -16.33
C SER A 204 11.57 1.80 -16.68
N SER A 205 12.47 2.78 -16.81
CA SER A 205 12.10 4.12 -17.28
C SER A 205 11.48 4.14 -18.70
N ARG A 206 11.68 3.09 -19.51
CA ARG A 206 11.08 2.93 -20.85
C ARG A 206 9.79 2.11 -20.84
N HIS A 207 9.54 1.37 -19.77
CA HIS A 207 8.34 0.56 -19.56
C HIS A 207 7.94 0.71 -18.10
N GLN A 208 7.23 1.80 -17.79
CA GLN A 208 6.96 2.18 -16.41
C GLN A 208 5.80 1.38 -15.83
N LEU A 209 5.94 0.98 -14.57
CA LEU A 209 4.82 0.50 -13.76
C LEU A 209 3.88 1.70 -13.50
N PRO A 210 2.57 1.60 -13.80
CA PRO A 210 1.63 2.72 -13.64
C PRO A 210 1.53 3.25 -12.21
N ALA A 211 1.51 2.35 -11.22
CA ALA A 211 1.47 2.71 -9.80
C ALA A 211 2.03 1.57 -8.93
N LEU A 212 2.54 1.94 -7.76
CA LEU A 212 2.96 1.02 -6.70
C LEU A 212 2.14 1.32 -5.44
N ILE A 213 1.52 0.30 -4.85
CA ILE A 213 0.74 0.38 -3.63
C ILE A 213 1.60 -0.02 -2.43
N ILE A 214 1.49 0.70 -1.32
CA ILE A 214 2.14 0.32 -0.06
C ILE A 214 1.05 -0.18 0.90
N PRO A 215 0.81 -1.50 0.97
CA PRO A 215 0.02 -2.09 2.05
C PRO A 215 0.89 -2.16 3.32
N THR A 216 0.62 -1.39 4.37
CA THR A 216 -0.44 -0.36 4.50
C THR A 216 0.12 0.90 5.16
N TRP A 217 -0.63 2.01 5.10
CA TRP A 217 -0.28 3.18 5.91
C TRP A 217 -0.42 2.88 7.41
N ASN A 218 -1.55 2.30 7.83
CA ASN A 218 -1.98 2.23 9.23
C ASN A 218 -2.75 0.96 9.62
N ASP A 219 -2.52 -0.19 8.97
CA ASP A 219 -3.03 -1.46 9.48
C ASP A 219 -2.09 -2.03 10.55
N TYR A 220 -2.40 -1.66 11.79
CA TYR A 220 -1.68 -2.10 12.98
C TYR A 220 -2.07 -3.53 13.38
N GLU A 221 -3.25 -4.04 13.00
CA GLU A 221 -3.65 -5.41 13.34
C GLU A 221 -2.83 -6.44 12.55
N GLU A 222 -2.47 -6.11 11.30
CA GLU A 222 -1.60 -6.95 10.46
C GLU A 222 -0.09 -6.67 10.68
N GLY A 223 0.27 -5.65 11.47
CA GLY A 223 1.66 -5.22 11.63
C GLY A 223 2.30 -4.66 10.34
N THR A 224 1.48 -4.26 9.37
CA THR A 224 1.92 -3.81 8.02
C THR A 224 2.05 -2.30 7.90
N GLU A 225 1.56 -1.56 8.90
CA GLU A 225 1.59 -0.08 8.94
C GLU A 225 3.00 0.47 8.70
N ILE A 226 3.10 1.54 7.93
CA ILE A 226 4.36 2.29 7.80
C ILE A 226 4.32 3.63 8.51
N GLU A 227 3.18 4.05 9.07
CA GLU A 227 2.97 5.32 9.78
C GLU A 227 4.08 5.61 10.80
N THR A 228 4.45 4.65 11.63
CA THR A 228 5.53 4.80 12.63
C THR A 228 6.94 4.72 12.05
N GLY A 229 7.08 4.20 10.84
CA GLY A 229 8.35 3.98 10.15
C GLY A 229 8.61 2.51 9.88
N ILE A 230 9.84 2.22 9.45
CA ILE A 230 10.32 0.87 9.16
C ILE A 230 11.57 0.67 9.99
N GLU A 231 11.52 -0.31 10.89
CA GLU A 231 12.63 -0.61 11.78
C GLU A 231 13.76 -1.22 10.96
N ASN A 232 14.98 -0.68 11.14
CA ASN A 232 16.16 -1.16 10.44
C ASN A 232 17.12 -1.95 11.34
N CYS A 233 16.81 -2.05 12.63
CA CYS A 233 17.62 -2.69 13.68
C CYS A 233 19.05 -2.14 13.79
N VAL A 234 19.34 -0.97 13.22
CA VAL A 234 20.68 -0.40 13.22
C VAL A 234 20.94 0.28 14.55
N THR A 235 22.09 -0.04 15.16
CA THR A 235 22.62 0.72 16.28
C THR A 235 23.95 1.35 15.92
N ILE A 236 24.17 2.58 16.37
CA ILE A 236 25.37 3.36 16.11
C ILE A 236 26.05 3.64 17.45
N GLN A 237 27.34 3.33 17.54
CA GLN A 237 28.19 3.70 18.67
C GLN A 237 29.26 4.66 18.17
N ALA A 238 29.19 5.91 18.61
CA ALA A 238 30.14 6.96 18.21
C ALA A 238 31.10 7.30 19.37
N SER A 239 32.32 7.71 19.01
CA SER A 239 33.36 8.14 19.95
C SER A 239 34.19 9.27 19.35
N LEU A 240 34.74 10.12 20.22
CA LEU A 240 35.65 11.20 19.83
C LEU A 240 37.06 10.89 20.34
N SER A 241 38.06 11.07 19.48
CA SER A 241 39.48 11.00 19.85
C SER A 241 40.20 12.22 19.29
N GLY A 242 40.41 13.24 20.14
CA GLY A 242 40.86 14.55 19.69
C GLY A 242 39.81 15.21 18.79
N GLU A 243 40.20 15.53 17.56
CA GLU A 243 39.31 16.09 16.53
C GLU A 243 38.66 15.02 15.65
N ALA A 244 39.02 13.74 15.81
CA ALA A 244 38.47 12.65 15.02
C ALA A 244 37.16 12.12 15.62
N LEU A 245 36.11 12.06 14.81
CA LEU A 245 34.85 11.39 15.15
C LEU A 245 34.83 10.03 14.47
N MET A 246 34.68 8.96 15.25
CA MET A 246 34.61 7.58 14.77
C MET A 246 33.32 6.95 15.22
N TRP A 247 32.72 6.11 14.38
CA TRP A 247 31.56 5.32 14.77
C TRP A 247 31.59 3.90 14.22
N THR A 248 30.96 3.00 14.94
CA THR A 248 30.68 1.65 14.49
C THR A 248 29.17 1.45 14.39
N THR A 249 28.77 0.60 13.45
CA THR A 249 27.37 0.24 13.21
C THR A 249 27.19 -1.26 13.34
N SER A 250 26.13 -1.68 14.01
CA SER A 250 25.62 -3.06 13.96
C SER A 250 24.23 -3.07 13.33
N GLY A 251 23.84 -4.22 12.76
CA GLY A 251 22.63 -4.36 11.94
C GLY A 251 22.92 -4.38 10.43
N PRO A 252 21.88 -4.51 9.58
CA PRO A 252 22.03 -4.52 8.13
C PRO A 252 22.53 -3.17 7.61
N LYS A 253 23.65 -3.15 6.89
CA LYS A 253 24.16 -1.91 6.27
C LYS A 253 23.35 -1.50 5.04
N SER A 254 22.65 -2.45 4.42
CA SER A 254 21.77 -2.24 3.27
C SER A 254 20.66 -1.22 3.56
N THR A 255 20.26 -1.10 4.83
CA THR A 255 19.15 -0.26 5.31
C THR A 255 19.63 1.09 5.87
N ILE A 256 20.92 1.39 5.71
CA ILE A 256 21.50 2.71 5.99
C ILE A 256 21.67 3.45 4.66
N ASP A 257 21.04 4.61 4.55
CA ASP A 257 21.22 5.50 3.40
C ASP A 257 22.49 6.36 3.56
N HIS A 258 22.55 7.13 4.64
CA HIS A 258 23.68 8.01 4.98
C HIS A 258 23.75 8.27 6.50
N TYR A 259 24.84 8.88 6.96
CA TYR A 259 25.00 9.40 8.32
C TYR A 259 24.96 10.93 8.31
N VAL A 260 24.24 11.51 9.27
CA VAL A 260 24.22 12.95 9.51
C VAL A 260 24.87 13.22 10.87
N VAL A 261 25.91 14.05 10.88
CA VAL A 261 26.52 14.54 12.13
C VAL A 261 25.84 15.85 12.51
N LEU A 262 25.24 15.88 13.69
CA LEU A 262 24.63 17.07 14.26
C LEU A 262 25.57 17.68 15.30
N ALA A 263 25.71 19.00 15.28
CA ALA A 263 26.43 19.76 16.30
C ALA A 263 25.44 20.71 17.01
N GLU A 264 25.57 20.80 18.33
CA GLU A 264 24.78 21.75 19.12
C GLU A 264 25.43 23.13 19.08
N GLN A 265 24.68 24.14 18.63
CA GLN A 265 25.07 25.54 18.66
C GLN A 265 23.94 26.36 19.26
N GLN A 266 24.23 27.16 20.29
CA GLN A 266 23.23 28.03 20.95
C GLN A 266 21.93 27.28 21.32
N SER A 267 22.05 26.04 21.83
CA SER A 267 20.92 25.17 22.20
C SER A 267 20.05 24.67 21.04
N HIS A 268 20.56 24.72 19.80
CA HIS A 268 19.93 24.12 18.63
C HIS A 268 20.88 23.11 17.97
N TRP A 269 20.34 21.95 17.60
CA TRP A 269 21.05 20.97 16.78
C TRP A 269 21.04 21.41 15.32
N MET A 270 22.22 21.52 14.72
CA MET A 270 22.37 21.82 13.29
C MET A 270 23.19 20.72 12.62
N GLN A 271 22.87 20.43 11.37
CA GLN A 271 23.67 19.52 10.55
C GLN A 271 25.06 20.12 10.31
N ALA A 272 26.08 19.45 10.80
CA ALA A 272 27.48 19.83 10.65
C ALA A 272 28.11 19.16 9.43
N ALA A 273 27.76 17.90 9.17
CA ALA A 273 28.25 17.13 8.04
C ALA A 273 27.33 15.96 7.68
N GLU A 274 27.49 15.44 6.48
CA GLU A 274 26.78 14.29 5.94
C GLU A 274 27.79 13.36 5.27
N PHE A 275 27.65 12.05 5.52
CA PHE A 275 28.58 11.04 5.03
C PHE A 275 27.84 9.85 4.44
N PRO A 276 28.35 9.23 3.36
CA PRO A 276 27.76 8.01 2.83
C PRO A 276 27.82 6.86 3.86
N ARG A 277 26.94 5.86 3.71
CA ARG A 277 26.79 4.72 4.62
C ARG A 277 28.08 3.90 4.90
N ASP A 278 29.09 4.03 4.05
CA ASP A 278 30.36 3.30 4.18
C ASP A 278 31.41 4.07 5.00
N THR A 279 31.14 5.32 5.37
CA THR A 279 32.02 6.11 6.24
C THR A 279 31.91 5.64 7.69
N GLN A 280 33.05 5.54 8.37
CA GLN A 280 33.14 5.12 9.78
C GLN A 280 34.01 6.05 10.65
N SER A 281 34.68 7.03 10.03
CA SER A 281 35.47 8.04 10.73
C SER A 281 35.69 9.28 9.89
N VAL A 282 35.79 10.44 10.55
CA VAL A 282 36.02 11.76 9.94
C VAL A 282 36.93 12.62 10.80
#